data_AF-A0A946EDH8-F1
#
_entry.id   AF-A0A946EDH8-F1
#
_cell.length_a   1.000
_cell.length_b   1.000
_cell.length_c   1.000
_cell.angle_alpha   90.00
_cell.angle_beta   90.00
_cell.angle_gamma   90.00
#
_symmetry.space_group_name_H-M   'P 1'
#
loop_
_entity.id
_entity.type
_entity.pdbx_description
1 polymer ?
#
loop_
_entity_poly.entity_id
_entity_poly.type
_entity_poly.pdbx_seq_one_letter_code
_entity_poly.pdbx_strand_id
1 'polypeptide(L)' 'MSRVIYTEPLSAEGFAPFGDILDSDGAPDQMINQGLCGRYHDRAKLDFTTGRAGINIFDATPRALPYQLDMME' A
#
# COMPACT_ATOMS: atom_id res chain seq x y z
N MET A 1 -16.77 -18.15 17.13
CA MET A 1 -17.14 -18.60 15.76
C MET A 1 -16.07 -18.09 14.82
N SER A 2 -15.51 -18.93 13.95
CA SER A 2 -14.60 -18.50 12.88
C SER A 2 -15.40 -18.02 11.68
N ARG A 3 -14.87 -17.02 10.95
CA ARG A 3 -15.45 -16.48 9.71
C ARG A 3 -14.42 -16.65 8.59
N VAL A 4 -14.88 -17.05 7.41
CA VAL A 4 -14.06 -17.03 6.19
C VAL A 4 -13.98 -15.61 5.66
N ILE A 5 -12.77 -15.14 5.38
CA ILE A 5 -12.51 -13.84 4.75
C ILE A 5 -12.06 -14.12 3.31
N TYR A 6 -12.63 -13.40 2.36
CA TYR A 6 -12.28 -13.49 0.95
C TYR A 6 -11.40 -12.31 0.58
N THR A 7 -10.48 -12.53 -0.37
CA THR A 7 -9.70 -11.44 -0.95
C THR A 7 -10.56 -10.65 -1.92
N GLU A 8 -10.32 -9.35 -1.98
CA GLU A 8 -10.97 -8.42 -2.90
C GLU A 8 -9.90 -7.68 -3.71
N PRO A 9 -10.21 -7.21 -4.93
CA PRO A 9 -9.30 -6.34 -5.68
C PRO A 9 -8.98 -5.07 -4.89
N LEU A 10 -7.70 -4.71 -4.81
CA LEU A 10 -7.27 -3.49 -4.14
C LEU A 10 -7.68 -2.27 -4.97
N SER A 11 -8.32 -1.29 -4.32
CA SER A 11 -8.72 -0.02 -4.94
C SER A 11 -8.59 1.12 -3.93
N ALA A 12 -8.31 2.34 -4.41
CA ALA A 12 -8.16 3.51 -3.54
C ALA A 12 -9.43 3.78 -2.73
N GLU A 13 -10.60 3.63 -3.35
CA GLU A 13 -11.90 3.82 -2.70
C GLU A 13 -12.17 2.78 -1.62
N GLY A 14 -11.90 1.51 -1.90
CA GLY A 14 -12.09 0.42 -0.94
C GLY A 14 -11.08 0.45 0.20
N PHE A 15 -9.88 1.01 -0.02
CA PHE A 15 -8.81 1.04 0.96
C PHE A 15 -8.74 2.34 1.79
N ALA A 16 -9.45 3.39 1.39
CA ALA A 16 -9.42 4.72 2.04
C ALA A 16 -9.62 4.72 3.58
N PRO A 17 -10.43 3.82 4.20
CA PRO A 17 -10.53 3.75 5.65
C PRO A 17 -9.27 3.24 6.36
N PHE A 18 -8.38 2.55 5.65
CA PHE A 18 -7.21 1.86 6.19
C PHE A 18 -5.89 2.57 5.86
N GLY A 19 -5.87 3.39 4.81
CA GLY A 19 -4.71 4.19 4.44
C GLY A 19 -4.68 4.54 2.96
N ASP A 20 -3.48 4.83 2.47
CA ASP A 20 -3.22 5.22 1.09
C ASP A 20 -2.63 4.05 0.27
N ILE A 21 -2.85 4.05 -1.05
CA ILE A 21 -2.22 3.09 -1.98
C ILE A 21 -1.06 3.77 -2.70
N LEU A 22 0.10 3.11 -2.66
CA LEU A 22 1.25 3.48 -3.48
C LEU A 22 1.20 2.75 -4.82
N ASP A 23 0.76 3.45 -5.86
CA ASP A 23 0.75 2.96 -7.23
C ASP A 23 1.18 4.04 -8.24
N SER A 24 1.17 3.66 -9.53
CA SER A 24 1.33 4.55 -10.66
C SER A 24 0.13 4.44 -11.62
N ASP A 25 -1.04 4.08 -11.10
CA ASP A 25 -2.24 3.90 -11.91
C ASP A 25 -2.87 5.27 -12.24
N GLY A 26 -3.49 5.35 -13.42
CA GLY A 26 -4.07 6.59 -13.93
C GLY A 26 -3.03 7.59 -14.47
N ALA A 27 -3.48 8.82 -14.67
CA ALA A 27 -2.62 9.89 -15.18
C ALA A 27 -1.64 10.37 -14.10
N PRO A 28 -0.37 10.61 -14.44
CA PRO A 28 0.57 11.23 -13.52
C PRO A 28 0.16 12.67 -13.21
N ASP A 29 0.49 13.13 -12.01
CA ASP A 29 0.24 14.52 -11.58
C ASP A 29 1.07 15.51 -12.41
N GLN A 30 2.27 15.09 -12.83
CA GLN A 30 3.15 15.91 -13.65
C GLN A 30 3.98 15.05 -14.59
N MET A 31 4.09 15.48 -15.86
CA MET A 31 5.12 14.97 -16.76
C MET A 31 6.43 15.75 -16.56
N ILE A 32 7.53 15.04 -16.29
CA ILE A 32 8.87 15.58 -16.10
C ILE A 32 9.85 15.00 -17.13
N ASN A 33 11.11 15.44 -17.09
CA ASN A 33 12.17 14.98 -17.99
C ASN A 33 11.77 15.03 -19.48
N GLN A 34 11.32 16.21 -19.93
CA GLN A 34 10.88 16.45 -21.31
C GLN A 34 9.72 15.54 -21.76
N GLY A 35 8.82 15.20 -20.84
CA GLY A 35 7.64 14.38 -21.15
C GLY A 35 7.91 12.88 -21.12
N LEU A 36 9.07 12.44 -20.64
CA LEU A 36 9.47 11.03 -20.64
C LEU A 36 9.28 10.32 -19.29
N CYS A 37 8.85 11.03 -18.24
CA CYS A 37 8.63 10.45 -16.93
C CYS A 37 7.37 11.05 -16.29
N GLY A 38 6.41 10.19 -15.96
CA GLY A 38 5.25 10.57 -15.15
C GLY A 38 5.63 10.57 -13.67
N ARG A 39 5.44 11.70 -13.00
CA ARG A 39 5.62 11.85 -11.56
C ARG A 39 4.26 11.77 -10.88
N TYR A 40 4.12 10.82 -9.97
CA TYR A 40 2.92 10.60 -9.15
C TYR A 40 3.21 11.12 -7.75
N HIS A 41 2.61 12.25 -7.40
CA HIS A 41 2.94 13.02 -6.20
C HIS A 41 2.11 12.51 -5.03
N ASP A 42 2.69 12.62 -3.82
CA ASP A 42 1.98 12.53 -2.54
C ASP A 42 0.99 11.35 -2.42
N ARG A 43 1.37 10.19 -2.96
CA ARG A 43 0.56 8.96 -2.94
C ARG A 43 0.38 8.38 -1.54
N ALA A 44 1.18 8.81 -0.57
CA ALA A 44 0.93 8.55 0.84
C ALA A 44 1.45 9.70 1.69
N LYS A 45 0.79 9.96 2.82
CA LYS A 45 1.27 10.89 3.84
C LYS A 45 2.05 10.13 4.91
N LEU A 46 3.30 10.53 5.13
CA LEU A 46 4.07 10.03 6.26
C LEU A 46 3.67 10.79 7.54
N ASP A 47 3.23 10.06 8.56
CA ASP A 47 2.83 10.62 9.86
C ASP A 47 3.62 9.92 11.00
N PHE A 48 4.31 10.72 11.81
CA PHE A 48 5.16 10.23 12.90
C PHE A 48 4.96 11.11 14.14
N THR A 49 4.71 10.50 15.30
CA THR A 49 4.65 11.22 16.59
C THR A 49 6.04 11.58 17.11
N THR A 50 6.97 10.63 17.04
CA THR A 50 8.40 10.79 17.36
C THR A 50 9.23 9.92 16.42
N GLY A 51 10.50 10.28 16.19
CA GLY A 51 11.41 9.53 15.32
C GLY A 51 11.62 10.15 13.94
N ARG A 52 12.17 9.36 13.01
CA ARG A 52 12.49 9.79 11.64
C ARG A 52 12.07 8.73 10.62
N ALA A 53 11.82 9.15 9.39
CA ALA A 53 11.59 8.23 8.27
C ALA A 53 12.80 7.31 8.07
N GLY A 54 12.51 6.02 7.87
CA GLY A 54 13.48 4.98 7.56
C GLY A 54 13.01 4.17 6.35
N ILE A 55 13.96 3.66 5.57
CA ILE A 55 13.71 2.76 4.45
C ILE A 55 14.39 1.44 4.80
N ASN A 56 13.62 0.37 4.82
CA ASN A 56 14.08 -0.98 5.17
C ASN A 56 13.57 -1.97 4.10
N ILE A 57 14.24 -3.10 3.99
CA ILE A 57 13.81 -4.22 3.14
C ILE A 57 13.45 -5.38 4.05
N PHE A 58 12.31 -6.02 3.79
CA PHE A 58 11.83 -7.19 4.53
C PHE A 58 11.81 -8.39 3.59
N ASP A 59 12.35 -9.52 4.06
CA ASP A 59 12.33 -10.81 3.36
C ASP A 59 11.49 -11.79 4.19
N ALA A 60 10.26 -12.04 3.75
CA ALA A 60 9.27 -12.80 4.49
C ALA A 60 9.04 -14.18 3.86
N THR A 61 8.84 -15.20 4.70
CA THR A 61 8.47 -16.54 4.23
C THR A 61 6.99 -16.58 3.79
N PRO A 62 6.68 -17.07 2.57
CA PRO A 62 5.30 -17.22 2.11
C PRO A 62 4.46 -18.13 3.03
N ARG A 63 3.17 -17.82 3.16
CA ARG A 63 2.20 -18.66 3.89
C ARG A 63 1.43 -19.56 2.92
N ALA A 64 1.13 -20.79 3.35
CA ALA A 64 0.27 -21.70 2.60
C ALA A 64 -1.21 -21.38 2.83
N LEU A 65 -2.03 -21.58 1.80
CA LEU A 65 -3.48 -21.47 1.88
C LEU A 65 -4.13 -22.86 2.06
N PRO A 66 -5.24 -22.99 2.79
CA PRO A 66 -5.94 -21.92 3.51
C PRO A 66 -5.15 -21.44 4.74
N TYR A 67 -5.09 -20.13 4.93
CA TYR A 67 -4.39 -19.51 6.06
C TYR A 67 -5.38 -19.18 7.17
N GLN A 68 -5.09 -19.63 8.39
CA GLN A 68 -5.82 -19.19 9.58
C GLN A 68 -5.22 -17.87 10.05
N LEU A 69 -6.00 -16.79 9.96
CA LEU A 69 -5.63 -15.49 10.51
C LEU A 69 -5.91 -15.49 12.03
N ASP A 70 -4.86 -15.62 12.83
CA ASP A 70 -4.91 -15.66 14.30
C ASP A 70 -4.39 -14.39 14.99
N MET A 71 -3.66 -13.53 14.26
CA MET A 71 -3.11 -12.26 14.74
C MET A 71 -3.30 -11.13 13.70
N MET A 72 -3.53 -9.90 14.17
CA MET A 72 -3.39 -8.65 13.42
C MET A 72 -2.62 -7.65 14.29
N GLU A 73 -1.79 -6.81 13.68
CA GLU A 73 -1.06 -5.71 14.32
C GLU A 73 -1.27 -4.39 13.60
#